data_AF-A0A4U7CIS6-F1
#
_entry.id   AF-A0A4U7CIS6-F1
#
_cell.length_a   1.000
_cell.length_b   1.000
_cell.length_c   1.000
_cell.angle_alpha   90.00
_cell.angle_beta   90.00
_cell.angle_gamma   90.00
#
_symmetry.space_group_name_H-M   'P 1'
#
loop_
_entity.id
_entity.type
_entity.pdbx_description
1 polymer ?
#
loop_
_entity_poly.entity_id
_entity_poly.type
_entity_poly.pdbx_seq_one_letter_code
_entity_poly.pdbx_strand_id
1 'polypeptide(L)'
;MNDDATAVCDGWDGSECEGTPHCPPRCPRFVDKEGTRWTIRPARDADEPFLAEMYDAFDRTHRAQGLPPVSRRRCADWVETMLREANNVVAERDGELLGHAMYTPTDAAVPELAVFVHPTAQDRGVGTELCRHVIANAAAADREGLELHVETGNRVARSVYRTVGFEVAERRGDLRMELDLDEPIATEVRWPPLARQGPAEPAVDLSPRDGGPGRSPADD
;
A
#
# COMPACT_ATOMS: atom_id res chain seq x y z
N MET A 1 2.29 8.33 45.52
CA MET A 1 2.07 9.27 44.40
C MET A 1 2.48 8.51 43.15
N ASN A 2 1.52 7.83 42.55
CA ASN A 2 1.69 7.22 41.23
C ASN A 2 1.45 8.34 40.22
N ASP A 3 2.40 8.58 39.34
CA ASP A 3 2.13 9.22 38.06
C ASP A 3 2.78 8.35 36.99
N ASP A 4 1.94 7.47 36.50
CA ASP A 4 2.17 6.52 35.42
C ASP A 4 1.86 7.28 34.12
N ALA A 5 2.90 7.81 33.47
CA ALA A 5 2.76 8.59 32.25
C ALA A 5 3.86 8.24 31.24
N THR A 6 4.04 6.94 30.98
CA THR A 6 4.49 6.47 29.67
C THR A 6 3.30 5.90 28.94
N ALA A 7 2.37 6.78 28.55
CA ALA A 7 1.42 6.45 27.50
C ALA A 7 2.22 6.33 26.20
N VAL A 8 2.71 5.13 25.94
CA VAL A 8 3.05 4.71 24.58
C VAL A 8 1.77 4.93 23.80
N CYS A 9 1.76 5.81 22.79
CA CYS A 9 0.60 5.93 21.92
C CYS A 9 0.30 4.55 21.36
N ASP A 10 -0.77 3.92 21.86
CA ASP A 10 -1.27 2.62 21.42
C ASP A 10 -1.66 2.77 19.95
N GLY A 11 -0.70 2.45 19.08
CA GLY A 11 -0.69 2.91 17.70
C GLY A 11 -2.03 2.71 16.99
N TRP A 12 -2.42 3.70 16.18
CA TRP A 12 -3.60 3.71 15.32
C TRP A 12 -4.27 2.34 15.09
N ASP A 13 -5.48 2.13 15.59
CA ASP A 13 -6.27 0.95 15.27
C ASP A 13 -7.19 1.24 14.08
N GLY A 14 -6.99 0.51 12.98
CA GLY A 14 -7.84 0.60 11.80
C GLY A 14 -9.23 0.03 12.02
N SER A 15 -9.40 -0.88 12.98
CA SER A 15 -10.67 -1.55 13.23
C SER A 15 -11.74 -0.63 13.82
N GLU A 16 -11.34 0.50 14.40
CA GLU A 16 -12.25 1.51 14.96
C GLU A 16 -12.35 2.77 14.07
N CYS A 17 -11.60 2.82 12.96
CA CYS A 17 -11.48 4.03 12.15
C CYS A 17 -12.64 4.14 11.16
N GLU A 18 -13.67 4.90 11.55
CA GLU A 18 -14.82 5.30 10.71
C GLU A 18 -14.48 6.35 9.63
N GLY A 19 -13.27 6.92 9.68
CA GLY A 19 -12.86 8.02 8.83
C GLY A 19 -13.50 9.35 9.24
N THR A 20 -13.14 10.41 8.50
CA THR A 20 -13.68 11.76 8.71
C THR A 20 -13.85 12.43 7.34
N PRO A 21 -14.65 13.50 7.23
CA PRO A 21 -14.75 14.29 5.99
C PRO A 21 -13.41 14.89 5.52
N HIS A 22 -12.40 14.97 6.39
CA HIS A 22 -11.06 15.47 6.06
C HIS A 22 -10.07 14.36 5.70
N CYS A 23 -10.51 13.11 5.67
CA CYS A 23 -9.65 12.01 5.24
C CYS A 23 -9.27 12.17 3.76
N PRO A 24 -8.04 11.82 3.39
CA PRO A 24 -7.68 11.67 1.98
C PRO A 24 -8.54 10.57 1.32
N PRO A 25 -8.54 10.47 -0.02
CA PRO A 25 -9.35 9.50 -0.75
C PRO A 25 -9.23 8.06 -0.25
N ARG A 26 -8.08 7.68 0.33
CA ARG A 26 -7.89 6.42 1.06
C ARG A 26 -7.10 6.67 2.34
N CYS A 27 -7.51 6.04 3.44
CA CYS A 27 -6.79 6.12 4.72
C CYS A 27 -5.28 5.85 4.53
N PRO A 28 -4.39 6.75 4.97
CA PRO A 28 -2.96 6.62 4.72
C PRO A 28 -2.30 5.53 5.56
N ARG A 29 -2.99 4.95 6.53
CA ARG A 29 -2.41 3.99 7.47
C ARG A 29 -2.90 2.58 7.15
N PHE A 30 -1.99 1.63 7.25
CA PHE A 30 -2.33 0.21 7.22
C PHE A 30 -1.35 -0.59 8.06
N VAL A 31 -1.77 -1.82 8.42
CA VAL A 31 -0.94 -2.82 9.07
C VAL A 31 -0.73 -3.95 8.08
N ASP A 32 0.51 -4.36 7.88
CA ASP A 32 0.82 -5.47 6.97
C ASP A 32 0.60 -6.84 7.63
N LYS A 33 0.87 -7.90 6.87
CA LYS A 33 0.66 -9.29 7.33
C LYS A 33 1.54 -9.69 8.53
N GLU A 34 2.61 -8.94 8.82
CA GLU A 34 3.51 -9.17 9.94
C GLU A 34 3.17 -8.28 11.15
N GLY A 35 2.05 -7.55 11.10
CA GLY A 35 1.67 -6.63 12.18
C GLY A 35 2.44 -5.31 12.15
N THR A 36 3.24 -5.05 11.10
CA THR A 36 4.03 -3.83 11.00
C THR A 36 3.18 -2.69 10.45
N ARG A 37 3.37 -1.50 11.01
CA ARG A 37 2.59 -0.30 10.70
C ARG A 37 3.26 0.49 9.58
N TRP A 38 2.44 0.95 8.65
CA TRP A 38 2.88 1.68 7.47
C TRP A 38 2.07 2.96 7.27
N THR A 39 2.69 3.94 6.62
CA THR A 39 2.00 5.12 6.12
C THR A 39 2.21 5.25 4.62
N ILE A 40 1.13 5.30 3.84
CA ILE A 40 1.15 5.72 2.44
C ILE A 40 0.69 7.17 2.37
N ARG A 41 1.53 8.02 1.78
CA ARG A 41 1.29 9.46 1.68
C ARG A 41 1.66 9.98 0.30
N PRO A 42 1.13 11.15 -0.12
CA PRO A 42 1.65 11.84 -1.29
C PRO A 42 3.16 12.03 -1.19
N ALA A 43 3.84 11.78 -2.30
CA ALA A 43 5.26 12.10 -2.43
C ALA A 43 5.45 13.64 -2.46
N ARG A 44 6.62 14.10 -2.05
CA ARG A 44 7.02 15.51 -2.01
C ARG A 44 8.35 15.67 -2.75
N ASP A 45 8.65 16.87 -3.23
CA ASP A 45 9.95 17.19 -3.84
C ASP A 45 11.14 16.80 -2.94
N ALA A 46 10.97 16.93 -1.61
CA ALA A 46 11.98 16.55 -0.63
C ALA A 46 12.21 15.02 -0.49
N ASP A 47 11.34 14.19 -1.07
CA ASP A 47 11.49 12.73 -1.06
C ASP A 47 12.46 12.24 -2.15
N GLU A 48 12.85 13.08 -3.12
CA GLU A 48 13.75 12.71 -4.24
C GLU A 48 15.00 11.92 -3.80
N PRO A 49 15.82 12.38 -2.85
CA PRO A 49 17.05 11.66 -2.50
C PRO A 49 16.76 10.29 -1.89
N PHE A 50 15.66 10.15 -1.13
CA PHE A 50 15.24 8.90 -0.51
C PHE A 50 14.66 7.92 -1.53
N LEU A 51 13.92 8.43 -2.52
CA LEU A 51 13.43 7.63 -3.65
C LEU A 51 14.58 7.15 -4.53
N ALA A 52 15.56 8.00 -4.82
CA ALA A 52 16.75 7.62 -5.56
C ALA A 52 17.53 6.49 -4.83
N GLU A 53 17.68 6.60 -3.50
CA GLU A 53 18.27 5.55 -2.68
C GLU A 53 17.45 4.25 -2.67
N MET A 54 16.12 4.35 -2.53
CA MET A 54 15.23 3.19 -2.63
C MET A 54 15.41 2.48 -3.98
N TYR A 55 15.54 3.23 -5.07
CA TYR A 55 15.74 2.68 -6.42
C TYR A 55 17.15 2.10 -6.66
N ASP A 56 18.17 2.53 -5.92
CA ASP A 56 19.52 1.95 -5.99
C ASP A 56 19.52 0.46 -5.55
N ALA A 57 18.53 0.02 -4.77
CA ALA A 57 18.36 -1.38 -4.37
C ALA A 57 17.78 -2.30 -5.48
N PHE A 58 17.32 -1.74 -6.61
CA PHE A 58 16.69 -2.52 -7.69
C PHE A 58 17.74 -3.04 -8.66
N ASP A 59 17.89 -4.36 -8.71
CA ASP A 59 18.74 -5.02 -9.73
C ASP A 59 18.05 -5.11 -11.11
N ARG A 60 18.72 -5.76 -12.08
CA ARG A 60 18.19 -5.93 -13.44
C ARG A 60 16.89 -6.73 -13.51
N THR A 61 16.63 -7.61 -12.55
CA THR A 61 15.43 -8.48 -12.53
C THR A 61 14.20 -7.73 -12.03
N HIS A 62 14.40 -6.62 -11.32
CA HIS A 62 13.33 -5.74 -10.85
C HIS A 62 12.97 -4.64 -11.85
N ARG A 63 13.62 -4.61 -13.03
CA ARG A 63 13.37 -3.59 -14.06
C ARG A 63 12.43 -4.11 -15.13
N ALA A 64 11.41 -3.33 -15.43
CA ALA A 64 10.50 -3.57 -16.55
C ALA A 64 10.43 -2.30 -17.40
N GLN A 65 10.36 -2.45 -18.73
CA GLN A 65 10.23 -1.33 -19.69
C GLN A 65 11.29 -0.22 -19.54
N GLY A 66 12.47 -0.55 -19.01
CA GLY A 66 13.54 0.41 -18.77
C GLY A 66 13.43 1.21 -17.48
N LEU A 67 12.46 0.89 -16.61
CA LEU A 67 12.27 1.51 -15.30
C LEU A 67 12.60 0.56 -14.14
N PRO A 68 13.15 1.06 -13.01
CA PRO A 68 13.81 2.37 -12.91
C PRO A 68 15.07 2.45 -13.82
N PRO A 69 15.46 3.66 -14.28
CA PRO A 69 16.67 3.84 -15.08
C PRO A 69 17.93 3.29 -14.40
N VAL A 70 18.84 2.72 -15.21
CA VAL A 70 20.01 1.98 -14.68
C VAL A 70 21.02 2.85 -13.94
N SER A 71 21.24 4.07 -14.43
CA SER A 71 22.22 4.97 -13.83
C SER A 71 21.55 5.84 -12.77
N ARG A 72 22.17 5.96 -11.60
CA ARG A 72 21.72 6.82 -10.49
C ARG A 72 21.30 8.22 -10.93
N ARG A 73 22.11 8.90 -11.78
CA ARG A 73 21.76 10.23 -12.31
C ARG A 73 20.45 10.22 -13.10
N ARG A 74 20.28 9.31 -14.07
CA ARG A 74 19.02 9.19 -14.82
C ARG A 74 17.84 8.79 -13.94
N CYS A 75 18.09 8.01 -12.88
CA CYS A 75 17.04 7.65 -11.93
C CYS A 75 16.60 8.88 -11.14
N ALA A 76 17.53 9.69 -10.63
CA ALA A 76 17.24 10.97 -9.98
C ALA A 76 16.49 11.93 -10.91
N ASP A 77 16.97 12.14 -12.15
CA ASP A 77 16.32 12.98 -13.15
C ASP A 77 14.87 12.52 -13.43
N TRP A 78 14.68 11.20 -13.56
CA TRP A 78 13.35 10.61 -13.75
C TRP A 78 12.45 10.77 -12.52
N VAL A 79 12.97 10.53 -11.30
CA VAL A 79 12.22 10.74 -10.05
C VAL A 79 11.79 12.20 -9.94
N GLU A 80 12.69 13.16 -10.17
CA GLU A 80 12.36 14.59 -10.14
C GLU A 80 11.24 14.93 -11.15
N THR A 81 11.31 14.34 -12.34
CA THR A 81 10.28 14.55 -13.38
C THR A 81 8.93 13.98 -12.94
N MET A 82 8.91 12.74 -12.44
CA MET A 82 7.67 12.10 -11.97
C MET A 82 7.08 12.83 -10.78
N LEU A 83 7.88 13.28 -9.80
CA LEU A 83 7.39 14.05 -8.66
C LEU A 83 6.67 15.35 -9.07
N ARG A 84 7.06 15.95 -10.21
CA ARG A 84 6.43 17.16 -10.75
C ARG A 84 5.20 16.89 -11.62
N GLU A 85 5.22 15.80 -12.39
CA GLU A 85 4.27 15.59 -13.50
C GLU A 85 3.26 14.46 -13.26
N ALA A 86 3.52 13.56 -12.31
CA ALA A 86 2.69 12.39 -12.02
C ALA A 86 1.88 12.56 -10.71
N ASN A 87 0.86 11.74 -10.52
CA ASN A 87 0.27 11.56 -9.20
C ASN A 87 1.12 10.52 -8.46
N ASN A 88 1.81 10.90 -7.39
CA ASN A 88 2.78 10.02 -6.72
C ASN A 88 2.39 9.77 -5.26
N VAL A 89 2.54 8.53 -4.82
CA VAL A 89 2.44 8.11 -3.41
C VAL A 89 3.63 7.26 -3.01
N VAL A 90 4.08 7.43 -1.77
CA VAL A 90 5.19 6.68 -1.18
C VAL A 90 4.72 5.87 0.01
N ALA A 91 5.23 4.66 0.17
CA ALA A 91 5.04 3.82 1.35
C ALA A 91 6.23 4.01 2.29
N GLU A 92 5.92 4.51 3.49
CA GLU A 92 6.88 4.82 4.54
C GLU A 92 6.69 3.90 5.75
N ARG A 93 7.81 3.42 6.30
CA ARG A 93 7.88 2.71 7.58
C ARG A 93 9.11 3.19 8.34
N ASP A 94 8.93 3.58 9.59
CA ASP A 94 10.02 4.03 10.48
C ASP A 94 10.92 5.13 9.87
N GLY A 95 10.33 6.01 9.05
CA GLY A 95 11.03 7.09 8.35
C GLY A 95 11.73 6.69 7.04
N GLU A 96 11.67 5.41 6.65
CA GLU A 96 12.24 4.90 5.39
C GLU A 96 11.18 4.77 4.30
N LEU A 97 11.51 5.22 3.07
CA LEU A 97 10.68 5.00 1.90
C LEU A 97 10.99 3.64 1.27
N LEU A 98 10.02 2.73 1.32
CA LEU A 98 10.19 1.34 0.86
C LEU A 98 9.21 0.96 -0.25
N GLY A 99 8.48 1.95 -0.78
CA GLY A 99 7.69 1.78 -1.99
C GLY A 99 7.27 3.10 -2.59
N HIS A 100 7.06 3.09 -3.90
CA HIS A 100 6.64 4.23 -4.69
C HIS A 100 5.64 3.76 -5.74
N ALA A 101 4.53 4.45 -5.87
CA ALA A 101 3.59 4.20 -6.94
C ALA A 101 3.05 5.50 -7.50
N MET A 102 2.71 5.47 -8.78
CA MET A 102 2.28 6.65 -9.50
C MET A 102 1.34 6.32 -10.65
N TYR A 103 0.60 7.32 -11.13
CA TYR A 103 0.02 7.29 -12.47
C TYR A 103 0.42 8.53 -13.27
N THR A 104 0.60 8.37 -14.58
CA THR A 104 1.00 9.44 -15.51
C THR A 104 0.52 9.14 -16.95
N PRO A 105 0.26 10.15 -17.79
CA PRO A 105 0.13 11.58 -17.46
C PRO A 105 -1.16 11.86 -16.69
N THR A 106 -1.17 12.83 -15.78
CA THR A 106 -2.29 12.99 -14.84
C THR A 106 -3.62 13.45 -15.46
N ASP A 107 -3.56 14.01 -16.66
CA ASP A 107 -4.70 14.56 -17.40
C ASP A 107 -5.34 13.56 -18.39
N ALA A 108 -4.70 12.41 -18.65
CA ALA A 108 -5.30 11.35 -19.46
C ALA A 108 -6.59 10.82 -18.81
N ALA A 109 -7.52 10.35 -19.65
CA ALA A 109 -8.73 9.66 -19.19
C ALA A 109 -8.39 8.31 -18.53
N VAL A 110 -7.44 7.58 -19.11
CA VAL A 110 -6.92 6.29 -18.63
C VAL A 110 -5.40 6.41 -18.51
N PRO A 111 -4.85 6.96 -17.41
CA PRO A 111 -3.40 7.08 -17.23
C PRO A 111 -2.73 5.74 -16.91
N GLU A 112 -1.42 5.67 -17.16
CA GLU A 112 -0.62 4.49 -16.89
C GLU A 112 -0.14 4.46 -15.44
N LEU A 113 -0.39 3.35 -14.73
CA LEU A 113 0.05 3.07 -13.38
C LEU A 113 1.40 2.35 -13.35
N ALA A 114 2.30 2.82 -12.50
CA ALA A 114 3.53 2.11 -12.14
C ALA A 114 3.66 1.94 -10.63
N VAL A 115 4.19 0.81 -10.19
CA VAL A 115 4.41 0.50 -8.77
C VAL A 115 5.77 -0.18 -8.56
N PHE A 116 6.48 0.27 -7.54
CA PHE A 116 7.79 -0.21 -7.15
C PHE A 116 7.80 -0.45 -5.64
N VAL A 117 8.25 -1.62 -5.22
CA VAL A 117 8.36 -1.99 -3.81
C VAL A 117 9.78 -2.46 -3.56
N HIS A 118 10.42 -1.85 -2.56
CA HIS A 118 11.76 -2.22 -2.15
C HIS A 118 11.82 -3.73 -1.86
N PRO A 119 12.88 -4.45 -2.27
CA PRO A 119 12.94 -5.92 -2.13
C PRO A 119 12.65 -6.45 -0.73
N THR A 120 13.08 -5.74 0.33
CA THR A 120 12.84 -6.13 1.73
C THR A 120 11.41 -5.89 2.22
N ALA A 121 10.57 -5.21 1.44
CA ALA A 121 9.18 -4.89 1.74
C ALA A 121 8.18 -5.67 0.86
N GLN A 122 8.67 -6.57 -0.01
CA GLN A 122 7.83 -7.43 -0.84
C GLN A 122 7.10 -8.50 0.00
N ASP A 123 6.10 -9.15 -0.61
CA ASP A 123 5.26 -10.20 0.00
C ASP A 123 4.43 -9.82 1.24
N ARG A 124 4.54 -8.58 1.69
CA ARG A 124 3.83 -8.01 2.86
C ARG A 124 2.51 -7.30 2.50
N GLY A 125 2.20 -7.17 1.21
CA GLY A 125 1.00 -6.48 0.73
C GLY A 125 1.20 -5.00 0.41
N VAL A 126 2.41 -4.47 0.55
CA VAL A 126 2.75 -3.06 0.28
C VAL A 126 2.40 -2.65 -1.15
N GLY A 127 2.74 -3.47 -2.15
CA GLY A 127 2.39 -3.19 -3.56
C GLY A 127 0.88 -3.14 -3.80
N THR A 128 0.12 -4.01 -3.16
CA THR A 128 -1.35 -4.00 -3.23
C THR A 128 -1.92 -2.73 -2.61
N GLU A 129 -1.43 -2.32 -1.44
CA GLU A 129 -1.87 -1.07 -0.80
C GLU A 129 -1.50 0.17 -1.61
N LEU A 130 -0.29 0.22 -2.18
CA LEU A 130 0.11 1.27 -3.11
C LEU A 130 -0.84 1.37 -4.30
N CYS A 131 -1.14 0.26 -4.98
CA CYS A 131 -2.09 0.27 -6.09
C CYS A 131 -3.47 0.78 -5.65
N ARG A 132 -3.98 0.36 -4.48
CA ARG A 132 -5.27 0.85 -3.95
C ARG A 132 -5.27 2.35 -3.69
N HIS A 133 -4.15 2.93 -3.27
CA HIS A 133 -4.00 4.39 -3.14
C HIS A 133 -4.02 5.09 -4.50
N VAL A 134 -3.34 4.55 -5.49
CA VAL A 134 -3.33 5.10 -6.86
C VAL A 134 -4.74 5.04 -7.48
N ILE A 135 -5.46 3.92 -7.31
CA ILE A 135 -6.87 3.77 -7.72
C ILE A 135 -7.76 4.82 -7.03
N ALA A 136 -7.63 4.97 -5.71
CA ALA A 136 -8.41 5.94 -4.96
C ALA A 136 -8.16 7.38 -5.41
N ASN A 137 -6.90 7.73 -5.71
CA ASN A 137 -6.53 9.04 -6.21
C ASN A 137 -7.06 9.28 -7.62
N ALA A 138 -6.93 8.31 -8.53
CA ALA A 138 -7.44 8.41 -9.90
C ALA A 138 -8.97 8.57 -9.92
N ALA A 139 -9.69 7.78 -9.12
CA ALA A 139 -11.14 7.88 -8.97
C ALA A 139 -11.58 9.23 -8.35
N ALA A 140 -10.81 9.77 -7.40
CA ALA A 140 -11.08 11.09 -6.83
C ALA A 140 -10.72 12.26 -7.78
N ALA A 141 -9.92 11.98 -8.81
CA ALA A 141 -9.56 12.92 -9.86
C ALA A 141 -10.40 12.75 -11.14
N ASP A 142 -11.52 12.03 -11.08
CA ASP A 142 -12.44 11.78 -12.19
C ASP A 142 -11.74 11.18 -13.43
N ARG A 143 -10.79 10.25 -13.23
CA ARG A 143 -10.26 9.42 -14.33
C ARG A 143 -11.30 8.35 -14.69
N GLU A 144 -11.35 7.97 -15.96
CA GLU A 144 -12.25 6.91 -16.47
C GLU A 144 -11.72 5.51 -16.14
N GLY A 145 -10.40 5.35 -16.13
CA GLY A 145 -9.75 4.07 -15.90
C GLY A 145 -8.31 4.21 -15.46
N LEU A 146 -7.63 3.08 -15.28
CA LEU A 146 -6.18 2.98 -15.19
C LEU A 146 -5.70 1.88 -16.12
N GLU A 147 -4.54 2.06 -16.74
CA GLU A 147 -3.87 0.99 -17.46
C GLU A 147 -2.47 0.72 -16.93
N LEU A 148 -1.91 -0.43 -17.26
CA LEU A 148 -0.52 -0.77 -16.96
C LEU A 148 0.00 -1.82 -17.92
N HIS A 149 1.32 -1.84 -18.12
CA HIS A 149 2.00 -2.89 -18.86
C HIS A 149 2.84 -3.75 -17.91
N VAL A 150 2.72 -5.08 -18.04
CA VAL A 150 3.47 -6.02 -17.21
C VAL A 150 3.99 -7.19 -18.01
N GLU A 151 5.25 -7.57 -17.78
CA GLU A 151 5.83 -8.74 -18.41
C GLU A 151 5.01 -10.01 -18.12
N THR A 152 4.78 -10.83 -19.15
CA THR A 152 4.00 -12.08 -19.00
C THR A 152 4.57 -13.00 -17.91
N GLY A 153 5.89 -12.98 -17.72
CA GLY A 153 6.62 -13.77 -16.72
C GLY A 153 6.50 -13.27 -15.27
N ASN A 154 6.12 -12.01 -15.05
CA ASN A 154 6.06 -11.41 -13.72
C ASN A 154 4.78 -11.83 -12.97
N ARG A 155 4.76 -13.08 -12.49
CA ARG A 155 3.60 -13.67 -11.82
C ARG A 155 3.18 -12.93 -10.55
N VAL A 156 4.15 -12.35 -9.83
CA VAL A 156 3.92 -11.61 -8.57
C VAL A 156 3.15 -10.33 -8.86
N ALA A 157 3.66 -9.45 -9.74
CA ALA A 157 2.99 -8.21 -10.11
C ALA A 157 1.61 -8.48 -10.71
N ARG A 158 1.52 -9.47 -11.62
CA ARG A 158 0.24 -9.89 -12.20
C ARG A 158 -0.78 -10.37 -11.15
N SER A 159 -0.33 -10.96 -10.04
CA SER A 159 -1.22 -11.33 -8.93
C SER A 159 -1.72 -10.10 -8.19
N VAL A 160 -0.83 -9.15 -7.90
CA VAL A 160 -1.20 -7.86 -7.28
C VAL A 160 -2.24 -7.12 -8.12
N TYR A 161 -2.03 -7.01 -9.43
CA TYR A 161 -2.94 -6.29 -10.33
C TYR A 161 -4.32 -6.95 -10.41
N ARG A 162 -4.39 -8.28 -10.52
CA ARG A 162 -5.68 -9.00 -10.46
C ARG A 162 -6.38 -8.83 -9.11
N THR A 163 -5.64 -8.80 -8.00
CA THR A 163 -6.22 -8.59 -6.66
C THR A 163 -6.87 -7.20 -6.51
N VAL A 164 -6.41 -6.20 -7.27
CA VAL A 164 -6.97 -4.84 -7.25
C VAL A 164 -7.86 -4.54 -8.46
N GLY A 165 -8.33 -5.58 -9.15
CA GLY A 165 -9.38 -5.47 -10.17
C GLY A 165 -8.91 -5.28 -11.60
N PHE A 166 -7.60 -5.28 -11.89
CA PHE A 166 -7.12 -5.16 -13.26
C PHE A 166 -7.37 -6.45 -14.05
N GLU A 167 -7.87 -6.29 -15.27
CA GLU A 167 -8.11 -7.35 -16.24
C GLU A 167 -7.14 -7.27 -17.42
N VAL A 168 -6.91 -8.38 -18.12
CA VAL A 168 -6.01 -8.38 -19.28
C VAL A 168 -6.75 -7.92 -20.53
N ALA A 169 -6.37 -6.76 -21.06
CA ALA A 169 -6.94 -6.19 -22.27
C ALA A 169 -6.20 -6.63 -23.54
N GLU A 170 -4.87 -6.76 -23.49
CA GLU A 170 -4.06 -7.18 -24.64
C GLU A 170 -2.90 -8.13 -24.26
N ARG A 171 -2.55 -9.02 -25.19
CA ARG A 171 -1.44 -9.98 -25.05
C ARG A 171 -0.51 -9.90 -26.25
N ARG A 172 0.33 -8.85 -26.34
CA ARG A 172 1.34 -8.69 -27.40
C ARG A 172 2.68 -8.27 -26.80
N GLY A 173 3.53 -9.26 -26.51
CA GLY A 173 4.76 -9.05 -25.75
C GLY A 173 4.44 -8.97 -24.26
N ASP A 174 4.47 -7.75 -23.72
CA ASP A 174 3.93 -7.48 -22.39
C ASP A 174 2.41 -7.61 -22.39
N LEU A 175 1.85 -7.84 -21.20
CA LEU A 175 0.41 -7.82 -20.96
C LEU A 175 0.01 -6.38 -20.69
N ARG A 176 -0.90 -5.85 -21.51
CA ARG A 176 -1.63 -4.63 -21.18
C ARG A 176 -2.82 -5.00 -20.31
N MET A 177 -2.90 -4.41 -19.14
CA MET A 177 -4.01 -4.60 -18.21
C MET A 177 -4.71 -3.27 -17.95
N GLU A 178 -6.02 -3.32 -17.77
CA GLU A 178 -6.87 -2.15 -17.55
C GLU A 178 -7.75 -2.38 -16.32
N LEU A 179 -8.12 -1.28 -15.67
CA LEU A 179 -9.13 -1.20 -14.64
C LEU A 179 -10.09 -0.06 -15.01
N ASP A 180 -11.37 -0.39 -15.19
CA ASP A 180 -12.45 0.59 -15.31
C ASP A 180 -12.77 1.14 -13.91
N LEU A 181 -12.85 2.47 -13.76
CA LEU A 181 -13.12 3.11 -12.48
C LEU A 181 -14.62 3.25 -12.17
N ASP A 182 -15.51 2.76 -13.04
CA ASP A 182 -16.90 2.48 -12.71
C ASP A 182 -17.08 1.16 -11.94
N GLU A 183 -16.04 0.31 -11.90
CA GLU A 183 -16.07 -0.95 -11.13
C GLU A 183 -16.14 -0.69 -9.61
N PRO A 184 -16.80 -1.57 -8.83
CA PRO A 184 -16.99 -1.39 -7.39
C PRO A 184 -15.69 -1.11 -6.62
N ILE A 185 -14.58 -1.71 -7.05
CA ILE A 185 -13.28 -1.56 -6.39
C ILE A 185 -12.85 -0.09 -6.28
N ALA A 186 -13.14 0.75 -7.28
CA ALA A 186 -12.80 2.17 -7.26
C ALA A 186 -13.50 2.93 -6.13
N THR A 187 -14.68 2.45 -5.72
CA THR A 187 -15.42 2.98 -4.57
C THR A 187 -15.00 2.32 -3.26
N GLU A 188 -14.84 1.00 -3.24
CA GLU A 188 -14.45 0.24 -2.05
C GLU A 188 -13.09 0.65 -1.47
N VAL A 189 -12.11 0.96 -2.33
CA VAL A 189 -10.79 1.41 -1.86
C VAL A 189 -10.84 2.74 -1.12
N ARG A 190 -11.92 3.53 -1.30
CA ARG A 190 -12.12 4.82 -0.66
C ARG A 190 -12.88 4.74 0.67
N TRP A 191 -13.50 3.61 0.97
CA TRP A 191 -14.21 3.43 2.23
C TRP A 191 -13.28 3.55 3.43
N PRO A 192 -13.77 4.01 4.59
CA PRO A 192 -12.98 4.04 5.81
C PRO A 192 -12.56 2.62 6.25
N PRO A 193 -11.46 2.49 7.01
CA PRO A 193 -10.95 1.19 7.46
C PRO A 193 -12.01 0.26 8.08
N LEU A 194 -12.84 0.76 9.01
CA LEU A 194 -13.90 -0.03 9.64
C LEU A 194 -14.87 -0.62 8.60
N ALA A 195 -15.26 0.16 7.58
CA ALA A 195 -16.19 -0.31 6.54
C ALA A 195 -15.56 -1.33 5.58
N ARG A 196 -14.22 -1.35 5.44
CA ARG A 196 -13.51 -2.31 4.56
C ARG A 196 -13.16 -3.62 5.25
N GLN A 197 -12.83 -3.56 6.54
CA GLN A 197 -12.25 -4.68 7.30
C GLN A 197 -13.25 -5.29 8.29
N GLY A 198 -14.32 -4.55 8.63
CA GLY A 198 -15.18 -4.87 9.75
C GLY A 198 -14.53 -4.51 11.10
N PRO A 199 -15.28 -4.57 12.20
CA PRO A 199 -14.69 -4.48 13.54
C PRO A 199 -13.76 -5.67 13.76
N ALA A 200 -12.63 -5.45 14.44
CA ALA A 200 -11.78 -6.56 14.87
C ALA A 200 -12.60 -7.42 15.83
N GLU A 201 -12.56 -8.76 15.65
CA GLU A 201 -13.07 -9.64 16.70
C GLU A 201 -12.24 -9.38 17.96
N PRO A 202 -12.87 -9.21 19.14
CA PRO A 202 -12.13 -8.98 20.37
C PRO A 202 -11.15 -10.13 20.56
N ALA A 203 -9.87 -9.79 20.79
CA ALA A 203 -8.84 -10.78 21.04
C ALA A 203 -9.34 -11.72 22.14
N VAL A 204 -9.53 -13.00 21.79
CA VAL A 204 -9.95 -14.01 22.76
C VAL A 204 -8.85 -14.05 23.80
N ASP A 205 -9.17 -13.62 25.02
CA ASP A 205 -8.27 -13.74 26.16
C ASP A 205 -8.04 -15.24 26.42
N LEU A 206 -6.93 -15.75 25.87
CA LEU A 206 -6.44 -17.11 26.09
C LEU A 206 -5.63 -17.22 27.39
N SER A 207 -5.85 -16.30 28.34
CA SER A 207 -5.39 -16.50 29.71
C SER A 207 -5.86 -17.88 30.18
N PRO A 208 -4.94 -18.73 30.69
CA PRO A 208 -5.34 -20.02 31.24
C PRO A 208 -6.38 -19.77 32.32
N ARG A 209 -7.59 -20.31 32.13
CA ARG A 209 -8.54 -20.38 33.22
C ARG A 209 -7.88 -21.23 34.30
N ASP A 210 -7.57 -20.63 35.44
CA ASP A 210 -7.06 -21.33 36.61
C ASP A 210 -7.98 -22.51 36.93
N GLY A 211 -7.55 -23.68 36.49
CA GLY A 211 -8.18 -24.94 36.79
C GLY A 211 -7.71 -25.38 38.16
N GLY A 212 -8.50 -25.10 39.19
CA GLY A 212 -8.27 -25.65 40.52
C GLY A 212 -9.54 -26.25 41.13
N PRO A 213 -9.79 -27.57 40.99
CA PRO A 213 -10.65 -28.29 41.91
C PRO A 213 -9.77 -29.09 42.88
N GLY A 214 -9.29 -28.43 43.93
CA GLY A 214 -8.70 -29.12 45.09
C GLY A 214 -9.81 -29.59 46.01
N ARG A 215 -10.28 -30.83 45.83
CA ARG A 215 -11.13 -31.52 46.80
C ARG A 215 -10.36 -31.69 48.12
N SER A 216 -10.92 -31.23 49.23
CA SER A 216 -10.58 -31.75 50.56
C SER A 216 -11.37 -33.03 50.83
N PRO A 217 -10.74 -34.16 51.17
CA PRO A 217 -11.38 -35.20 51.95
C PRO A 217 -11.37 -34.77 53.43
N ALA A 218 -12.49 -35.06 54.11
CA ALA A 218 -12.58 -35.01 55.55
C ALA A 218 -11.61 -35.99 56.20
N ASP A 219 -11.08 -35.63 57.38
CA ASP A 219 -10.80 -36.56 58.47
C ASP A 219 -10.92 -35.79 59.81
N ASP A 220 -11.68 -36.42 60.72
CA ASP A 220 -11.95 -36.18 62.16
C ASP A 220 -12.71 -34.93 62.66
#